data_AF-A0A401G9U2-F1
#
_entry.id   AF-A0A401G9U2-F1
#
_cell.length_a   1.000
_cell.length_b   1.000
_cell.length_c   1.000
_cell.angle_alpha   90.00
_cell.angle_beta   90.00
_cell.angle_gamma   90.00
#
_symmetry.space_group_name_H-M   'P 1'
#
loop_
_entity.id
_entity.type
_entity.pdbx_description
1 polymer ?
#
loop_
_entity_poly.entity_id
_entity_poly.type
_entity_poly.pdbx_seq_one_letter_code
_entity_poly.pdbx_strand_id
1 'polypeptide(L)'
;MVVDRSATTGSGSKDALPPDTTIVTSVQGVARTHMALSNVLEQRKHRALTPYNANAWESQLCTAGLLGRYKNLPDGLRVGFRINIPQITRTQDPPNKESIVTFAPEFLKIVNAEIAKGRYIGPFSRTDLEHLIGPFQSSPLSIIPKPGRPGRFRIVQNYSFPHTPSLRFPNPSINSTIDSDLFPSTWGTFNAICLLIRRLPPGSQAAM
;
A
#
# COMPACT_ATOMS: atom_id res chain seq x y z
N MET A 1 3.94 64.97 -52.34
CA MET A 1 4.49 65.21 -53.70
C MET A 1 5.99 65.07 -53.54
N VAL A 2 6.58 63.89 -53.72
CA VAL A 2 6.84 63.24 -55.01
C VAL A 2 6.65 61.73 -54.86
N VAL A 3 5.93 61.16 -55.82
CA VAL A 3 5.89 59.72 -56.10
C VAL A 3 7.05 59.46 -57.04
N ASP A 4 7.85 58.41 -56.78
CA ASP A 4 8.50 57.74 -57.89
C ASP A 4 8.32 56.23 -57.77
N ARG A 5 7.83 55.66 -58.87
CA ARG A 5 7.58 54.23 -59.08
C ARG A 5 8.64 53.76 -60.06
N SER A 6 9.26 52.61 -59.80
CA SER A 6 9.48 51.60 -60.84
C SER A 6 9.88 50.24 -60.27
N ALA A 7 9.23 49.21 -60.81
CA ALA A 7 9.41 47.78 -60.56
C ALA A 7 10.70 47.26 -61.22
N THR A 8 11.23 46.06 -60.95
CA THR A 8 10.75 44.82 -61.60
C THR A 8 11.52 43.57 -61.09
N THR A 9 10.73 42.56 -60.68
CA THR A 9 10.92 41.08 -60.66
C THR A 9 12.24 40.40 -60.28
N GLY A 10 12.15 39.50 -59.30
CA GLY A 10 12.97 38.30 -59.17
C GLY A 10 12.16 37.18 -58.49
N SER A 11 11.95 36.07 -59.19
CA SER A 11 11.16 34.90 -58.78
C SER A 11 12.02 33.81 -58.12
N GLY A 12 11.46 33.11 -57.12
CA GLY A 12 11.99 31.86 -56.54
C GLY A 12 12.46 32.07 -55.09
N SER A 13 12.15 31.24 -54.10
CA SER A 13 11.59 29.89 -54.01
C SER A 13 10.77 29.84 -52.72
N LYS A 14 9.74 28.98 -52.65
CA LYS A 14 9.00 28.73 -51.40
C LYS A 14 9.91 27.92 -50.48
N ASP A 15 10.39 28.53 -49.40
CA ASP A 15 11.03 27.79 -48.32
C ASP A 15 10.02 26.80 -47.72
N ALA A 16 10.40 25.52 -47.72
CA ALA A 16 9.64 24.48 -47.06
C ALA A 16 9.67 24.73 -45.54
N LEU A 17 8.50 24.69 -44.90
CA LEU A 17 8.40 24.68 -43.44
C LEU A 17 9.20 23.47 -42.89
N PRO A 18 9.99 23.66 -41.82
CA PRO A 18 10.68 22.55 -41.19
C PRO A 18 9.65 21.55 -40.64
N PRO A 19 9.89 20.24 -40.74
CA PRO A 19 9.01 19.26 -40.11
C PRO A 19 9.08 19.45 -38.60
N ASP A 20 7.91 19.61 -37.97
CA ASP A 20 7.76 19.55 -36.52
C ASP A 20 8.34 18.22 -36.03
N THR A 21 9.54 18.30 -35.46
CA THR A 21 10.18 17.15 -34.84
C THR A 21 9.54 16.98 -33.49
N THR A 22 8.46 16.20 -33.43
CA THR A 22 7.89 15.74 -32.17
C THR A 22 8.85 14.72 -31.57
N ILE A 23 9.84 15.21 -30.80
CA ILE A 23 10.63 14.36 -29.91
C ILE A 23 9.71 13.88 -28.79
N VAL A 24 9.00 12.79 -29.04
CA VAL A 24 8.36 12.01 -27.98
C VAL A 24 9.45 11.23 -27.27
N THR A 25 10.11 11.85 -26.28
CA THR A 25 10.97 11.15 -25.32
C THR A 25 10.20 10.94 -24.03
N SER A 26 9.54 9.79 -23.89
CA SER A 26 8.83 9.41 -22.67
C SER A 26 9.25 8.04 -22.12
N VAL A 27 10.54 7.67 -22.24
CA VAL A 27 10.96 6.27 -21.96
C VAL A 27 11.90 6.12 -20.75
N GLN A 28 12.48 7.19 -20.18
CA GLN A 28 13.37 7.03 -19.01
C GLN A 28 12.72 7.21 -17.63
N GLY A 29 11.67 8.02 -17.50
CA GLY A 29 11.05 8.31 -16.18
C GLY A 29 10.28 7.12 -15.60
N VAL A 30 9.48 6.44 -16.44
CA VAL A 30 8.63 5.32 -16.00
C VAL A 30 9.46 4.09 -15.67
N ALA A 31 10.45 3.75 -16.50
CA ALA A 31 11.32 2.59 -16.28
C ALA A 31 12.15 2.72 -14.98
N ARG A 32 12.71 3.90 -14.69
CA ARG A 32 13.46 4.15 -13.44
C ARG A 32 12.58 4.04 -12.20
N THR A 33 11.34 4.54 -12.28
CA THR A 33 10.38 4.46 -11.18
C THR A 33 9.99 3.00 -10.91
N HIS A 34 9.75 2.22 -11.95
CA HIS A 34 9.46 0.80 -11.83
C HIS A 34 10.60 0.04 -11.15
N MET A 35 11.85 0.20 -11.63
CA MET A 35 13.02 -0.44 -11.00
C MET A 35 13.19 -0.07 -9.53
N ALA A 36 13.00 1.21 -9.18
CA ALA A 36 13.07 1.64 -7.79
C ALA A 36 12.00 0.96 -6.92
N LEU A 37 10.76 0.89 -7.40
CA LEU A 37 9.67 0.22 -6.70
C LEU A 37 9.90 -1.30 -6.58
N SER A 38 10.42 -1.95 -7.63
CA SER A 38 10.80 -3.37 -7.59
C SER A 38 11.87 -3.63 -6.53
N ASN A 39 12.92 -2.79 -6.48
CA ASN A 39 13.99 -2.92 -5.49
C ASN A 39 13.46 -2.75 -4.06
N VAL A 40 12.59 -1.77 -3.83
CA VAL A 40 11.95 -1.56 -2.52
C VAL A 40 11.11 -2.78 -2.13
N LEU A 41 10.35 -3.34 -3.08
CA LEU A 41 9.52 -4.51 -2.84
C LEU A 41 10.36 -5.75 -2.51
N GLU A 42 11.42 -6.02 -3.28
CA GLU A 42 12.35 -7.12 -3.02
C GLU A 42 13.06 -6.98 -1.67
N GLN A 43 13.46 -5.76 -1.31
CA GLN A 43 13.99 -5.50 0.02
C GLN A 43 12.97 -5.80 1.11
N ARG A 44 11.69 -5.44 0.90
CA ARG A 44 10.60 -5.67 1.86
C ARG A 44 10.30 -7.15 2.11
N LYS A 45 10.56 -8.03 1.14
CA LYS A 45 10.42 -9.49 1.27
C LYS A 45 11.41 -10.09 2.27
N HIS A 46 12.60 -9.50 2.39
CA HIS A 46 13.68 -9.98 3.25
C HIS A 46 13.81 -9.18 4.54
N ARG A 47 13.25 -7.97 4.58
CA ARG A 47 13.32 -7.07 5.73
C ARG A 47 12.01 -6.32 5.91
N ALA A 48 11.30 -6.65 6.97
CA ALA A 48 10.12 -5.92 7.38
C ALA A 48 10.50 -4.51 7.85
N LEU A 49 9.72 -3.52 7.43
CA LEU A 49 9.68 -2.20 8.04
C LEU A 49 8.76 -2.30 9.26
N THR A 50 9.38 -2.26 10.42
CA THR A 50 8.71 -2.27 11.71
C THR A 50 9.40 -1.25 12.62
N PRO A 51 8.66 -0.51 13.46
CA PRO A 51 9.27 0.33 14.48
C PRO A 51 9.88 -0.50 15.64
N TYR A 52 9.56 -1.80 15.72
CA TYR A 52 9.98 -2.66 16.82
C TYR A 52 11.38 -3.25 16.59
N ASN A 53 12.16 -3.34 17.66
CA ASN A 53 13.47 -3.99 17.65
C ASN A 53 13.32 -5.49 17.90
N ALA A 54 13.48 -6.31 16.85
CA ALA A 54 13.33 -7.76 16.93
C ALA A 54 14.31 -8.42 17.92
N ASN A 55 15.56 -7.94 18.00
CA ASN A 55 16.57 -8.50 18.91
C ASN A 55 16.25 -8.18 20.37
N ALA A 56 15.72 -6.97 20.64
CA ALA A 56 15.25 -6.62 21.97
C ALA A 56 14.06 -7.51 22.38
N TRP A 57 13.10 -7.74 21.49
CA TRP A 57 11.98 -8.65 21.73
C TRP A 57 12.44 -10.08 22.01
N GLU A 58 13.37 -10.61 21.21
CA GLU A 58 13.91 -11.96 21.42
C GLU A 58 14.62 -12.09 22.77
N SER A 59 15.46 -11.11 23.12
CA SER A 59 16.15 -11.06 24.42
C SER A 59 15.16 -11.04 25.58
N GLN A 60 14.14 -10.18 25.54
CA GLN A 60 13.14 -10.08 26.61
C GLN A 60 12.30 -11.36 26.71
N LEU A 61 11.90 -11.96 25.59
CA LEU A 61 11.19 -13.24 25.58
C LEU A 61 12.04 -14.37 26.15
N CYS A 62 13.35 -14.38 25.88
CA CYS A 62 14.28 -15.35 26.43
C CYS A 62 14.39 -15.18 27.95
N THR A 63 14.65 -13.96 28.44
CA THR A 63 14.74 -13.65 29.87
C THR A 63 13.45 -13.99 30.62
N ALA A 64 12.28 -13.78 30.01
CA ALA A 64 11.00 -14.11 30.60
C ALA A 64 10.64 -15.61 30.52
N GLY A 65 11.46 -16.45 29.88
CA GLY A 65 11.13 -17.86 29.63
C GLY A 65 9.95 -18.07 28.67
N LEU A 66 9.61 -17.06 27.87
CA LEU A 66 8.44 -17.03 26.98
C LEU A 66 8.78 -17.30 25.51
N LEU A 67 10.07 -17.40 25.15
CA LEU A 67 10.51 -17.60 23.77
C LEU A 67 9.91 -18.86 23.14
N GLY A 68 9.79 -19.97 23.89
CA GLY A 68 9.17 -21.20 23.36
C GLY A 68 7.71 -21.00 22.93
N ARG A 69 6.95 -20.18 23.67
CA ARG A 69 5.55 -19.86 23.37
C ARG A 69 5.42 -18.87 22.20
N TYR A 70 6.31 -17.89 22.12
CA TYR A 70 6.26 -16.81 21.11
C TYR A 70 7.43 -16.87 20.11
N LYS A 71 7.88 -18.08 19.77
CA LYS A 71 9.09 -18.31 18.97
C LYS A 71 9.09 -17.61 17.61
N ASN A 72 7.91 -17.42 17.01
CA ASN A 72 7.77 -16.81 15.69
C ASN A 72 7.78 -15.26 15.75
N LEU A 73 7.68 -14.65 16.94
CA LEU A 73 7.57 -13.20 17.06
C LEU A 73 8.85 -12.48 16.59
N PRO A 74 10.07 -12.86 17.04
CA PRO A 74 11.29 -12.20 16.58
C PRO A 74 11.46 -12.27 15.06
N ASP A 75 11.27 -13.46 14.47
CA ASP A 75 11.40 -13.64 13.03
C ASP A 75 10.32 -12.88 12.27
N GLY A 76 9.08 -12.90 12.76
CA GLY A 76 7.99 -12.10 12.20
C GLY A 76 8.28 -10.60 12.19
N LEU A 77 8.97 -10.08 13.21
CA LEU A 77 9.43 -8.68 13.23
C LEU A 77 10.59 -8.41 12.27
N ARG A 78 11.45 -9.39 11.99
CA ARG A 78 12.59 -9.24 11.07
C ARG A 78 12.16 -9.31 9.62
N VAL A 79 11.42 -10.35 9.25
CA VAL A 79 11.11 -10.71 7.86
C VAL A 79 9.64 -10.58 7.49
N GLY A 80 8.77 -10.32 8.48
CA GLY A 80 7.33 -10.21 8.30
C GLY A 80 6.57 -11.47 8.73
N PHE A 81 5.27 -11.32 8.96
CA PHE A 81 4.39 -12.42 9.34
C PHE A 81 3.76 -13.05 8.10
N ARG A 82 3.83 -14.38 8.02
CA ARG A 82 3.07 -15.15 7.03
C ARG A 82 1.67 -15.38 7.57
N ILE A 83 0.70 -14.69 6.99
CA ILE A 83 -0.72 -14.98 7.17
C ILE A 83 -1.00 -16.12 6.19
N ASN A 84 -1.64 -17.20 6.64
CA ASN A 84 -1.90 -18.42 5.86
C ASN A 84 -2.95 -18.18 4.76
N ILE A 85 -2.69 -17.23 3.86
CA ILE A 85 -3.49 -16.93 2.69
C ILE A 85 -3.14 -17.97 1.62
N PRO A 86 -4.14 -18.64 1.01
CA PRO A 86 -3.87 -19.61 -0.04
C PRO A 86 -3.17 -18.95 -1.23
N GLN A 87 -2.46 -19.75 -2.02
CA GLN A 87 -1.83 -19.27 -3.24
C GLN A 87 -2.88 -18.67 -4.18
N ILE A 88 -2.62 -17.44 -4.63
CA ILE A 88 -3.47 -16.76 -5.60
C ILE A 88 -3.00 -17.17 -7.00
N THR A 89 -3.89 -17.79 -7.77
CA THR A 89 -3.57 -18.30 -9.12
C THR A 89 -4.11 -17.40 -10.24
N ARG A 90 -5.04 -16.50 -9.93
CA ARG A 90 -5.65 -15.57 -10.88
C ARG A 90 -5.75 -14.19 -10.29
N THR A 91 -5.36 -13.17 -11.07
CA THR A 91 -5.45 -11.78 -10.64
C THR A 91 -6.90 -11.31 -10.56
N GLN A 92 -7.25 -10.72 -9.41
CA GLN A 92 -8.58 -10.21 -9.10
C GLN A 92 -8.47 -8.84 -8.39
N ASP A 93 -8.85 -7.79 -9.09
CA ASP A 93 -8.74 -6.39 -8.66
C ASP A 93 -10.09 -5.66 -8.79
N PRO A 94 -11.06 -5.95 -7.90
CA PRO A 94 -12.38 -5.34 -7.98
C PRO A 94 -12.33 -3.82 -7.80
N PRO A 95 -13.27 -3.08 -8.42
CA PRO A 95 -13.32 -1.63 -8.29
C PRO A 95 -13.63 -1.21 -6.85
N ASN A 96 -13.10 -0.05 -6.46
CA ASN A 96 -13.41 0.58 -5.18
C ASN A 96 -14.86 1.11 -5.15
N LYS A 97 -15.39 1.35 -3.95
CA LYS A 97 -16.71 1.99 -3.80
C LYS A 97 -16.67 3.46 -4.21
N GLU A 98 -17.80 3.97 -4.69
CA GLU A 98 -18.00 5.36 -5.12
C GLU A 98 -17.49 6.42 -4.12
N SER A 99 -17.57 6.11 -2.82
CA SER A 99 -17.02 6.97 -1.76
C SER A 99 -15.56 7.41 -1.99
N ILE A 100 -14.73 6.60 -2.66
CA ILE A 100 -13.35 6.96 -2.97
C ILE A 100 -13.31 8.12 -3.97
N VAL A 101 -14.22 8.15 -4.93
CA VAL A 101 -14.38 9.24 -5.90
C VAL A 101 -14.93 10.47 -5.19
N THR A 102 -15.97 10.29 -4.37
CA THR A 102 -16.61 11.37 -3.60
C THR A 102 -15.63 12.11 -2.68
N PHE A 103 -14.72 11.39 -2.02
CA PHE A 103 -13.73 11.94 -1.08
C PHE A 103 -12.29 11.74 -1.59
N ALA A 104 -12.09 11.92 -2.90
CA ALA A 104 -10.78 11.71 -3.54
C ALA A 104 -9.64 12.54 -2.91
N PRO A 105 -9.81 13.83 -2.55
CA PRO A 105 -8.75 14.62 -1.93
C PRO A 105 -8.26 14.01 -0.61
N GLU A 106 -9.18 13.57 0.25
CA GLU A 106 -8.85 12.97 1.53
C GLU A 106 -8.27 11.56 1.38
N PHE A 107 -8.75 10.79 0.41
CA PHE A 107 -8.18 9.51 0.06
C PHE A 107 -6.71 9.65 -0.38
N LEU A 108 -6.43 10.53 -1.34
CA LEU A 108 -5.07 10.78 -1.82
C LEU A 108 -4.15 11.30 -0.70
N LYS A 109 -4.66 12.18 0.17
CA LYS A 109 -3.92 12.66 1.35
C LYS A 109 -3.51 11.50 2.26
N ILE A 110 -4.41 10.55 2.53
CA ILE A 110 -4.11 9.37 3.36
C ILE A 110 -3.09 8.46 2.66
N VAL A 111 -3.30 8.14 1.38
CA VAL A 111 -2.40 7.28 0.60
C VAL A 111 -0.99 7.86 0.54
N ASN A 112 -0.86 9.15 0.19
CA ASN A 112 0.44 9.83 0.12
C ASN A 112 1.14 9.88 1.47
N ALA A 113 0.39 10.08 2.56
CA ALA A 113 0.97 10.04 3.91
C ALA A 113 1.49 8.65 4.30
N GLU A 114 0.85 7.56 3.86
CA GLU A 114 1.33 6.21 4.12
C GLU A 114 2.49 5.81 3.20
N ILE A 115 2.53 6.29 1.95
CA ILE A 115 3.70 6.18 1.05
C ILE A 115 4.90 6.93 1.65
N ALA A 116 4.72 8.16 2.12
CA ALA A 116 5.79 8.96 2.72
C ALA A 116 6.40 8.30 3.98
N LYS A 117 5.62 7.48 4.69
CA LYS A 117 6.08 6.68 5.83
C LYS A 117 6.69 5.33 5.43
N GLY A 118 6.74 5.00 4.14
CA GLY A 118 7.21 3.70 3.63
C GLY A 118 6.29 2.51 3.95
N ARG A 119 5.05 2.78 4.37
CA ARG A 119 4.08 1.73 4.72
C ARG A 119 3.39 1.18 3.49
N TYR A 120 3.11 2.03 2.51
CA TYR A 120 2.65 1.64 1.18
C TYR A 120 3.79 1.76 0.17
N ILE A 121 3.78 0.88 -0.83
CA ILE A 121 4.69 0.88 -1.97
C ILE A 121 3.83 1.03 -3.22
N GLY A 122 4.16 1.99 -4.08
CA GLY A 122 3.42 2.25 -5.30
C GLY A 122 3.44 3.74 -5.68
N PRO A 123 2.53 4.17 -6.57
CA PRO A 123 1.49 3.35 -7.21
C PRO A 123 2.08 2.35 -8.22
N PHE A 124 1.39 1.23 -8.41
CA PHE A 124 1.67 0.27 -9.48
C PHE A 124 0.50 0.22 -10.45
N SER A 125 0.79 -0.01 -11.74
CA SER A 125 -0.25 -0.52 -12.64
C SER A 125 -0.55 -1.98 -12.31
N ARG A 126 -1.72 -2.46 -12.73
CA ARG A 126 -2.09 -3.88 -12.57
C ARG A 126 -1.03 -4.79 -13.19
N THR A 127 -0.64 -4.50 -14.42
CA THR A 127 0.32 -5.30 -15.20
C THR A 127 1.68 -5.33 -14.53
N ASP A 128 2.20 -4.18 -14.10
CA ASP A 128 3.50 -4.10 -13.42
C ASP A 128 3.50 -4.90 -12.12
N LEU A 129 2.44 -4.76 -11.32
CA LEU A 129 2.33 -5.50 -10.07
C LEU A 129 2.24 -7.01 -10.32
N GLU A 130 1.42 -7.43 -11.28
CA GLU A 130 1.28 -8.85 -11.66
C GLU A 130 2.60 -9.45 -12.17
N HIS A 131 3.42 -8.67 -12.89
CA HIS A 131 4.77 -9.10 -13.27
C HIS A 131 5.73 -9.23 -12.08
N LEU A 132 5.57 -8.39 -11.05
CA LEU A 132 6.48 -8.34 -9.89
C LEU A 132 6.17 -9.39 -8.82
N ILE A 133 4.88 -9.65 -8.56
CA ILE A 133 4.46 -10.56 -7.47
C ILE A 133 3.73 -11.81 -7.96
N GLY A 134 3.50 -11.92 -9.27
CA GLY A 134 2.60 -12.93 -9.84
C GLY A 134 1.13 -12.54 -9.64
N PRO A 135 0.21 -13.49 -9.85
CA PRO A 135 -1.20 -13.24 -9.68
C PRO A 135 -1.56 -12.76 -8.27
N PHE A 136 -2.41 -11.75 -8.17
CA PHE A 136 -2.74 -11.13 -6.89
C PHE A 136 -4.24 -10.83 -6.73
N GLN A 137 -4.68 -10.65 -5.49
CA GLN A 137 -6.05 -10.27 -5.17
C GLN A 137 -6.04 -8.99 -4.34
N SER A 138 -6.72 -7.96 -4.81
CA SER A 138 -6.97 -6.76 -4.02
C SER A 138 -8.37 -6.79 -3.40
N SER A 139 -8.56 -6.04 -2.32
CA SER A 139 -9.85 -5.86 -1.66
C SER A 139 -10.39 -4.47 -1.95
N PRO A 140 -11.69 -4.31 -2.29
CA PRO A 140 -12.27 -3.00 -2.55
C PRO A 140 -12.08 -2.06 -1.36
N LEU A 141 -11.71 -0.83 -1.66
CA LEU A 141 -11.62 0.25 -0.70
C LEU A 141 -12.91 1.06 -0.67
N SER A 142 -13.21 1.58 0.51
CA SER A 142 -14.15 2.69 0.70
C SER A 142 -13.56 3.68 1.70
N ILE A 143 -14.07 4.90 1.72
CA ILE A 143 -13.63 5.93 2.66
C ILE A 143 -14.85 6.56 3.30
N ILE A 144 -14.81 6.72 4.62
CA ILE A 144 -15.93 7.27 5.39
C ILE A 144 -15.45 8.30 6.42
N PRO A 145 -16.24 9.35 6.69
CA PRO A 145 -15.98 10.28 7.78
C PRO A 145 -15.95 9.56 9.14
N LYS A 146 -15.11 10.04 10.05
CA LYS A 146 -15.09 9.58 11.44
C LYS A 146 -16.20 10.29 12.22
N PRO A 147 -17.10 9.55 12.90
CA PRO A 147 -18.11 10.15 13.76
C PRO A 147 -17.49 11.07 14.81
N GLY A 148 -18.07 12.25 15.02
CA GLY A 148 -17.63 13.23 16.01
C GLY A 148 -16.28 13.91 15.71
N ARG A 149 -15.69 13.71 14.52
CA ARG A 149 -14.43 14.36 14.11
C ARG A 149 -14.51 14.91 12.68
N PRO A 150 -15.07 16.12 12.48
CA PRO A 150 -15.15 16.74 11.17
C PRO A 150 -13.79 16.79 10.45
N GLY A 151 -13.79 16.52 9.14
CA GLY A 151 -12.57 16.51 8.32
C GLY A 151 -11.62 15.33 8.58
N ARG A 152 -11.96 14.37 9.45
CA ARG A 152 -11.19 13.14 9.64
C ARG A 152 -11.88 11.97 8.97
N PHE A 153 -11.13 11.21 8.18
CA PHE A 153 -11.64 10.07 7.42
C PHE A 153 -10.94 8.77 7.82
N ARG A 154 -11.57 7.65 7.52
CA ARG A 154 -10.96 6.31 7.60
C ARG A 154 -11.20 5.56 6.29
N ILE A 155 -10.14 4.92 5.79
CA ILE A 155 -10.25 3.95 4.71
C ILE A 155 -10.73 2.62 5.31
N VAL A 156 -11.67 1.97 4.63
CA VAL A 156 -12.19 0.65 4.98
C VAL A 156 -11.86 -0.29 3.83
N GLN A 157 -11.12 -1.35 4.16
CA GLN A 157 -10.80 -2.45 3.25
C GLN A 157 -11.86 -3.55 3.39
N ASN A 158 -12.50 -3.94 2.30
CA ASN A 158 -13.50 -5.00 2.31
C ASN A 158 -12.87 -6.37 2.06
N TYR A 159 -12.32 -6.99 3.12
CA TYR A 159 -11.74 -8.34 3.06
C TYR A 159 -12.76 -9.47 2.91
N SER A 160 -14.06 -9.17 3.00
CA SER A 160 -15.16 -10.11 2.79
C SER A 160 -15.68 -10.11 1.34
N PHE A 161 -15.04 -9.36 0.43
CA PHE A 161 -15.37 -9.41 -0.99
C PHE A 161 -14.58 -10.49 -1.73
N PRO A 162 -15.20 -11.24 -2.67
CA PRO A 162 -16.64 -11.30 -2.88
C PRO A 162 -17.30 -12.15 -1.79
N HIS A 163 -18.53 -11.81 -1.38
CA HIS A 163 -19.28 -12.62 -0.41
C HIS A 163 -19.59 -14.02 -0.96
N THR A 164 -19.78 -14.12 -2.27
CA THR A 164 -19.93 -15.37 -2.99
C THR A 164 -19.11 -15.29 -4.27
N PRO A 165 -18.20 -16.24 -4.53
CA PRO A 165 -17.45 -16.30 -5.78
C PRO A 165 -18.38 -16.29 -7.00
N SER A 166 -17.94 -15.64 -8.07
CA SER A 166 -18.69 -15.51 -9.33
C SER A 166 -17.75 -15.67 -10.53
N LEU A 167 -18.28 -15.80 -11.73
CA LEU A 167 -17.46 -15.88 -12.94
C LEU A 167 -16.53 -14.65 -13.12
N ARG A 168 -16.99 -13.46 -12.72
CA ARG A 168 -16.21 -12.23 -12.77
C ARG A 168 -15.18 -12.16 -11.64
N PHE A 169 -15.52 -12.69 -10.46
CA PHE A 169 -14.67 -12.68 -9.26
C PHE A 169 -14.60 -14.10 -8.67
N PRO A 170 -13.80 -15.01 -9.26
CA PRO A 170 -13.80 -16.42 -8.89
C PRO A 170 -13.03 -16.72 -7.61
N ASN A 171 -12.12 -15.83 -7.18
CA ASN A 171 -11.34 -16.08 -5.98
C ASN A 171 -12.21 -15.83 -4.74
N PRO A 172 -12.14 -16.69 -3.72
CA PRO A 172 -12.82 -16.47 -2.45
C PRO A 172 -12.31 -15.20 -1.77
N SER A 173 -13.11 -14.66 -0.85
CA SER A 173 -12.69 -13.53 -0.03
C SER A 173 -11.54 -13.92 0.90
N ILE A 174 -10.68 -12.96 1.27
CA ILE A 174 -9.58 -13.21 2.21
C ILE A 174 -10.12 -13.69 3.56
N ASN A 175 -11.22 -13.10 4.03
CA ASN A 175 -11.82 -13.52 5.31
C ASN A 175 -12.37 -14.95 5.26
N SER A 176 -12.85 -15.43 4.12
CA SER A 176 -13.33 -16.83 4.01
C SER A 176 -12.20 -17.87 4.07
N THR A 177 -10.94 -17.46 3.94
CA THR A 177 -9.79 -18.37 4.06
C THR A 177 -9.17 -18.36 5.44
N ILE A 178 -9.65 -17.51 6.36
CA ILE A 178 -9.13 -17.38 7.70
C ILE A 178 -10.10 -18.07 8.66
N ASP A 179 -9.59 -19.08 9.36
CA ASP A 179 -10.29 -19.66 10.51
C ASP A 179 -10.05 -18.77 11.73
N SER A 180 -11.10 -18.08 12.19
CA SER A 180 -11.02 -17.19 13.35
C SER A 180 -10.70 -17.91 14.66
N ASP A 181 -11.02 -19.21 14.76
CA ASP A 181 -10.80 -19.99 15.98
C ASP A 181 -9.31 -20.25 16.22
N LEU A 182 -8.49 -20.20 15.15
CA LEU A 182 -7.03 -20.24 15.23
C LEU A 182 -6.42 -18.91 15.71
N PHE A 183 -7.21 -17.84 15.77
CA PHE A 183 -6.78 -16.50 16.21
C PHE A 183 -7.69 -15.98 17.33
N PRO A 184 -7.75 -16.68 18.48
CA PRO A 184 -8.62 -16.28 19.57
C PRO A 184 -8.22 -14.89 20.06
N SER A 185 -9.06 -13.90 19.73
CA SER A 185 -8.91 -12.55 20.24
C SER A 185 -9.50 -12.51 21.65
N THR A 186 -8.64 -12.67 22.64
CA THR A 186 -9.04 -12.51 24.04
C THR A 186 -9.00 -11.03 24.40
N TRP A 187 -10.06 -10.56 25.05
CA TRP A 187 -10.14 -9.20 25.55
C TRP A 187 -9.84 -9.21 27.04
N GLY A 188 -8.83 -8.43 27.44
CA GLY A 188 -8.65 -8.10 28.85
C GLY A 188 -9.77 -7.15 29.30
N THR A 189 -10.44 -7.46 30.41
CA THR A 189 -11.39 -6.52 31.01
C THR A 189 -10.65 -5.37 31.68
N PHE A 190 -11.31 -4.23 31.88
CA PHE A 190 -10.74 -3.11 32.65
C PHE A 190 -10.23 -3.57 34.01
N ASN A 191 -11.00 -4.40 34.72
CA ASN A 191 -10.60 -4.96 36.01
C ASN A 191 -9.36 -5.86 35.91
N ALA A 192 -9.25 -6.67 34.84
CA ALA A 192 -8.06 -7.49 34.62
C ALA A 192 -6.81 -6.62 34.44
N ILE A 193 -6.93 -5.50 33.70
CA ILE A 193 -5.83 -4.53 33.54
C ILE A 193 -5.51 -3.84 34.87
N CYS A 194 -6.49 -3.39 35.64
CA CYS A 194 -6.26 -2.79 36.96
C CYS A 194 -5.54 -3.75 37.90
N LEU A 195 -5.95 -5.02 37.93
CA LEU A 195 -5.31 -6.05 38.74
C LEU A 195 -3.88 -6.34 38.26
N LEU A 196 -3.66 -6.38 36.94
CA LEU A 196 -2.33 -6.53 36.36
C LEU A 196 -1.42 -5.40 36.83
N ILE A 197 -1.83 -4.14 36.64
CA ILE A 197 -1.06 -2.96 37.05
C ILE A 197 -0.77 -2.99 38.55
N ARG A 198 -1.77 -3.30 39.39
CA ARG A 198 -1.60 -3.38 40.85
C ARG A 198 -0.60 -4.45 41.27
N ARG A 199 -0.46 -5.52 40.50
CA ARG A 199 0.45 -6.65 40.79
C ARG A 199 1.85 -6.46 40.20
N LEU A 200 2.07 -5.43 39.39
CA LEU A 200 3.39 -5.13 38.87
C LEU A 200 4.33 -4.66 39.99
N PRO A 201 5.62 -5.05 39.99
CA PRO A 201 6.60 -4.55 40.93
C PRO A 201 6.67 -3.01 40.94
N PRO A 202 6.97 -2.38 42.09
CA PRO A 202 7.23 -0.94 42.13
C PRO A 202 8.28 -0.52 41.10
N GLY A 203 8.02 0.59 40.40
CA GLY A 203 8.88 1.08 39.31
C GLY A 203 8.58 0.49 37.93
N SER A 204 7.61 -0.42 37.81
CA SER A 204 7.17 -0.92 36.50
C SER A 204 6.60 0.21 35.64
N GLN A 205 6.99 0.22 34.37
CA GLN A 205 6.54 1.18 33.37
C GLN A 205 5.73 0.46 32.29
N ALA A 206 4.63 1.06 31.85
CA ALA A 206 3.89 0.59 30.69
C ALA A 206 4.36 1.36 29.45
N ALA A 207 4.64 0.64 28.36
CA ALA A 207 4.78 1.24 27.04
C ALA A 207 3.44 1.12 26.31
N MET A 208 2.96 2.25 25.79
CA MET A 208 1.78 2.33 24.90
C MET A 208 2.21 2.79 23.52
#